data_AF-A0A9E0HAQ0-F1
#
_entry.id   AF-A0A9E0HAQ0-F1
#
_cell.length_a   1.000
_cell.length_b   1.000
_cell.length_c   1.000
_cell.angle_alpha   90.00
_cell.angle_beta   90.00
_cell.angle_gamma   90.00
#
_symmetry.space_group_name_H-M   'P 1'
#
loop_
_entity.id
_entity.type
_entity.pdbx_description
1 polymer ?
#
loop_
_entity_poly.entity_id
_entity_poly.type
_entity_poly.pdbx_seq_one_letter_code
_entity_poly.pdbx_strand_id
1 'polypeptide(L)'
;MGSSRWFRAALLVAVVAVAACPRPRTRTTTDGVTASDTDTFPRDFTPPPPLPPAPGADPAAYGAGYLDLLAARIEPGWTQFLEDCRLRLPPSHPLNSPTLEATLNLVIDVHGAVVTSELVAPSGDREFDDAAVGVTADAAPFPAPAREFLSDDDLVYVTWRFARDRRQAGAATAKLTRIEWGLERAVPRFLDDGNLTEAARRVARATDRATDPVAVGFGERIMAAVIREGLASPDAGVQRLAIAAAGAAKIRAAARELRAIADGAMDVGLRGEAITALAAVGDTDATALLTTILERDAGANLELTAATAGALVALGAGDRVAAQVKAWFDTGRAGAAPADRARTWAALIATSGGPVPTAIPELGRLVSASEPRVRAAACRGLGAAAPVDGAAWKALGRGLKDADAGVRAACAGAIASAAAAGGKSRATWWLVAPLLRDRDERVRAAVVAAMGRLDPRRARTDLAPIGRDKSPLVAAAAAEAAARGGDVEAAAARLGHDSATVRLAAAAALADHGGDAGRARLAGHVDTDLAVRLRVIGVLPAGDALIAATSDPDPAIAIAGRQRAIEVAGRGPSLSVTAAAIAEAAPASATRVQLAAAWLAAR
;
A
#
# COMPACT_ATOMS: atom_id res chain seq x y z
N MET A 1 7.16 -52.64 -15.30
CA MET A 1 6.72 -53.44 -14.14
C MET A 1 6.27 -52.46 -13.06
N GLY A 2 5.04 -52.32 -12.62
CA GLY A 2 3.71 -52.84 -12.94
C GLY A 2 2.72 -51.89 -12.21
N SER A 3 1.70 -51.39 -12.92
CA SER A 3 0.28 -51.77 -12.76
C SER A 3 -0.45 -50.99 -11.65
N SER A 4 -1.21 -49.92 -11.95
CA SER A 4 -2.60 -49.90 -12.49
C SER A 4 -3.68 -50.07 -11.39
N ARG A 5 -4.49 -49.03 -11.15
CA ARG A 5 -5.92 -48.94 -11.52
C ARG A 5 -6.78 -50.17 -11.14
N TRP A 6 -7.70 -49.96 -10.20
CA TRP A 6 -8.97 -50.69 -10.02
C TRP A 6 -10.04 -49.59 -9.75
N PHE A 7 -11.06 -49.25 -10.56
CA PHE A 7 -12.20 -50.02 -11.13
C PHE A 7 -12.97 -50.80 -10.04
N ARG A 8 -14.31 -50.85 -9.95
CA ARG A 8 -15.48 -50.19 -10.55
C ARG A 8 -16.70 -50.83 -9.82
N ALA A 9 -17.74 -50.04 -9.56
CA ALA A 9 -19.17 -50.35 -9.73
C ALA A 9 -19.91 -51.47 -8.94
N ALA A 10 -21.19 -51.12 -8.67
CA ALA A 10 -22.41 -51.94 -8.54
C ALA A 10 -22.69 -52.59 -7.17
N LEU A 11 -23.91 -52.70 -6.60
CA LEU A 11 -25.29 -52.25 -6.90
C LEU A 11 -26.20 -52.81 -5.75
N LEU A 12 -27.42 -52.27 -5.59
CA LEU A 12 -28.64 -52.80 -4.89
C LEU A 12 -28.85 -52.47 -3.39
N VAL A 13 -29.80 -51.57 -3.03
CA VAL A 13 -31.30 -51.71 -2.82
C VAL A 13 -31.59 -51.83 -1.30
N ALA A 14 -32.54 -51.15 -0.62
CA ALA A 14 -33.65 -50.25 -0.95
C ALA A 14 -34.33 -49.68 0.34
N VAL A 15 -34.93 -48.47 0.24
CA VAL A 15 -36.26 -48.03 0.80
C VAL A 15 -36.34 -47.75 2.34
N VAL A 16 -36.91 -46.67 2.93
CA VAL A 16 -37.99 -45.69 2.64
C VAL A 16 -37.65 -44.32 3.29
N ALA A 17 -37.88 -43.18 2.63
CA ALA A 17 -38.47 -41.96 3.22
C ALA A 17 -38.85 -40.97 2.10
N VAL A 18 -40.11 -40.54 2.11
CA VAL A 18 -40.88 -39.95 1.01
C VAL A 18 -41.04 -38.43 1.19
N ALA A 19 -41.07 -37.72 0.04
CA ALA A 19 -41.62 -36.37 -0.23
C ALA A 19 -40.82 -35.15 0.30
N ALA A 20 -40.56 -34.08 -0.46
CA ALA A 20 -40.95 -33.66 -1.81
C ALA A 20 -39.91 -32.68 -2.40
N CYS A 21 -39.47 -32.91 -3.65
CA CYS A 21 -38.69 -31.95 -4.43
C CYS A 21 -39.60 -30.83 -4.98
N PRO A 22 -39.11 -29.59 -5.15
CA PRO A 22 -39.81 -28.59 -5.94
C PRO A 22 -39.74 -29.00 -7.41
N ARG A 23 -40.91 -29.24 -8.02
CA ARG A 23 -41.03 -29.47 -9.47
C ARG A 23 -40.67 -28.17 -10.23
N PRO A 24 -40.15 -28.25 -11.45
CA PRO A 24 -40.11 -27.11 -12.35
C PRO A 24 -41.55 -26.64 -12.58
N ARG A 25 -41.83 -25.34 -12.38
CA ARG A 25 -43.11 -24.76 -12.79
C ARG A 25 -43.25 -24.96 -14.30
N THR A 26 -44.14 -25.87 -14.66
CA THR A 26 -44.69 -26.00 -16.01
C THR A 26 -45.16 -24.63 -16.47
N ARG A 27 -44.68 -24.19 -17.64
CA ARG A 27 -45.36 -23.17 -18.44
C ARG A 27 -46.83 -23.57 -18.53
N THR A 28 -47.70 -22.86 -17.83
CA THR A 28 -49.09 -22.76 -18.25
C THR A 28 -49.07 -21.95 -19.53
N THR A 29 -49.10 -22.64 -20.65
CA THR A 29 -49.87 -22.13 -21.78
C THR A 29 -51.22 -21.73 -21.23
N THR A 30 -51.63 -20.49 -21.46
CA THR A 30 -53.03 -20.10 -21.38
C THR A 30 -53.77 -20.89 -22.47
N ASP A 31 -54.01 -22.17 -22.19
CA ASP A 31 -55.06 -22.92 -22.86
C ASP A 31 -56.34 -22.14 -22.60
N GLY A 32 -57.04 -21.88 -23.71
CA GLY A 32 -58.21 -21.04 -23.75
C GLY A 32 -59.15 -21.36 -22.60
N VAL A 33 -59.54 -20.31 -21.89
CA VAL A 33 -60.77 -20.30 -21.11
C VAL A 33 -61.88 -20.70 -22.08
N THR A 34 -62.27 -21.97 -22.05
CA THR A 34 -63.60 -22.36 -22.47
C THR A 34 -64.54 -21.58 -21.58
N ALA A 35 -65.27 -20.66 -22.20
CA ALA A 35 -66.34 -19.90 -21.60
C ALA A 35 -67.26 -20.86 -20.82
N SER A 36 -67.17 -20.84 -19.50
CA SER A 36 -68.33 -21.11 -18.67
C SER A 36 -69.28 -19.95 -18.92
N ASP A 37 -70.39 -20.26 -19.59
CA ASP A 37 -71.31 -19.38 -20.29
C ASP A 37 -72.21 -18.52 -19.36
N THR A 38 -71.66 -18.00 -18.27
CA THR A 38 -72.36 -17.08 -17.34
C THR A 38 -71.37 -16.14 -16.64
N ASP A 39 -70.62 -15.35 -17.41
CA ASP A 39 -70.11 -14.06 -16.91
C ASP A 39 -70.48 -12.98 -17.94
N THR A 40 -71.62 -12.36 -17.68
CA THR A 40 -72.17 -11.27 -18.48
C THR A 40 -71.39 -10.00 -18.21
N PHE A 41 -70.23 -9.83 -18.86
CA PHE A 41 -69.66 -8.50 -19.00
C PHE A 41 -70.68 -7.61 -19.72
N PRO A 42 -71.07 -6.45 -19.15
CA PRO A 42 -72.04 -5.56 -19.78
C PRO A 42 -71.51 -5.12 -21.15
N ARG A 43 -72.25 -5.37 -22.23
CA ARG A 43 -71.86 -4.91 -23.59
C ARG A 43 -72.37 -3.50 -23.91
N ASP A 44 -73.06 -2.88 -22.96
CA ASP A 44 -73.89 -1.69 -23.17
C ASP A 44 -73.20 -0.43 -22.62
N PHE A 45 -71.88 -0.31 -22.77
CA PHE A 45 -71.16 0.90 -22.41
C PHE A 45 -70.10 1.26 -23.46
N THR A 46 -69.83 2.56 -23.60
CA THR A 46 -68.74 3.06 -24.42
C THR A 46 -67.47 3.16 -23.57
N PRO A 47 -66.39 2.44 -23.91
CA PRO A 47 -65.13 2.54 -23.20
C PRO A 47 -64.59 3.99 -23.23
N PRO A 48 -64.01 4.50 -22.13
CA PRO A 48 -63.31 5.78 -22.16
C PRO A 48 -62.09 5.69 -23.11
N PRO A 49 -61.55 6.84 -23.58
CA PRO A 49 -60.38 6.84 -24.46
C PRO A 49 -59.17 6.17 -23.80
N PRO A 50 -58.25 5.58 -24.60
CA PRO A 50 -57.02 5.00 -24.05
C PRO A 50 -56.17 6.06 -23.39
N LEU A 51 -55.41 5.65 -22.38
CA LEU A 51 -54.45 6.54 -21.71
C LEU A 51 -53.28 6.87 -22.66
N PRO A 52 -52.66 8.07 -22.53
CA PRO A 52 -51.42 8.37 -23.24
C PRO A 52 -50.30 7.42 -22.79
N PRO A 53 -49.16 7.36 -23.50
CA PRO A 53 -47.99 6.62 -23.01
C PRO A 53 -47.60 7.05 -21.60
N ALA A 54 -47.13 6.09 -20.80
CA ALA A 54 -46.69 6.38 -19.44
C ALA A 54 -45.48 7.34 -19.47
N PRO A 55 -45.40 8.29 -18.52
CA PRO A 55 -44.28 9.23 -18.46
C PRO A 55 -42.97 8.53 -18.06
N GLY A 56 -41.91 8.76 -18.84
CA GLY A 56 -40.55 8.26 -18.56
C GLY A 56 -39.89 8.93 -17.34
N ALA A 57 -38.73 8.43 -16.93
CA ALA A 57 -38.05 8.91 -15.73
C ALA A 57 -37.75 10.41 -15.80
N ASP A 58 -37.80 11.10 -14.65
CA ASP A 58 -37.21 12.43 -14.54
C ASP A 58 -35.71 12.32 -14.84
N PRO A 59 -35.18 13.01 -15.87
CA PRO A 59 -33.75 12.93 -16.21
C PRO A 59 -32.82 13.34 -15.07
N ALA A 60 -33.31 14.10 -14.09
CA ALA A 60 -32.56 14.48 -12.89
C ALA A 60 -32.62 13.43 -11.77
N ALA A 61 -33.47 12.41 -11.87
CA ALA A 61 -33.59 11.38 -10.86
C ALA A 61 -32.37 10.46 -10.84
N TYR A 62 -31.92 10.08 -9.64
CA TYR A 62 -30.87 9.09 -9.47
C TYR A 62 -31.28 7.76 -10.11
N GLY A 63 -30.45 7.28 -11.05
CA GLY A 63 -30.73 6.05 -11.78
C GLY A 63 -31.83 6.16 -12.83
N ALA A 64 -32.17 7.36 -13.32
CA ALA A 64 -33.21 7.56 -14.34
C ALA A 64 -33.14 6.57 -15.51
N GLY A 65 -31.96 6.42 -16.11
CA GLY A 65 -31.76 5.47 -17.21
C GLY A 65 -31.97 4.01 -16.83
N TYR A 66 -31.70 3.62 -15.57
CA TYR A 66 -32.01 2.29 -15.09
C TYR A 66 -33.52 2.11 -14.80
N LEU A 67 -34.18 3.14 -14.27
CA LEU A 67 -35.63 3.13 -14.06
C LEU A 67 -36.39 2.97 -15.40
N ASP A 68 -35.93 3.62 -16.47
CA ASP A 68 -36.51 3.44 -17.82
C ASP A 68 -36.34 1.99 -18.31
N LEU A 69 -35.20 1.35 -18.04
CA LEU A 69 -34.98 -0.06 -18.38
C LEU A 69 -35.91 -1.01 -17.61
N LEU A 70 -36.19 -0.71 -16.33
CA LEU A 70 -37.17 -1.46 -15.54
C LEU A 70 -38.59 -1.23 -16.08
N ALA A 71 -38.93 0.01 -16.44
CA ALA A 71 -40.25 0.38 -16.94
C ALA A 71 -40.56 -0.31 -18.26
N ALA A 72 -39.57 -0.43 -19.15
CA ALA A 72 -39.70 -1.18 -20.40
C ALA A 72 -40.10 -2.66 -20.21
N ARG A 73 -39.88 -3.23 -19.01
CA ARG A 73 -40.34 -4.59 -18.64
C ARG A 73 -41.70 -4.60 -17.94
N ILE A 74 -42.02 -3.58 -17.15
CA ILE A 74 -43.25 -3.50 -16.33
C ILE A 74 -44.43 -2.94 -17.13
N GLU A 75 -44.20 -1.88 -17.92
CA GLU A 75 -45.24 -1.13 -18.62
C GLU A 75 -46.12 -1.97 -19.55
N PRO A 76 -45.60 -2.94 -20.35
CA PRO A 76 -46.45 -3.73 -21.24
C PRO A 76 -47.51 -4.55 -20.48
N GLY A 77 -47.11 -5.20 -19.38
CA GLY A 77 -48.03 -6.00 -18.56
C GLY A 77 -49.06 -5.12 -17.84
N TRP A 78 -48.61 -3.98 -17.29
CA TRP A 78 -49.51 -3.06 -16.61
C TRP A 78 -50.50 -2.39 -17.57
N THR A 79 -50.04 -1.96 -18.74
CA THR A 79 -50.89 -1.34 -19.77
C THR A 79 -51.96 -2.33 -20.24
N GLN A 80 -51.60 -3.60 -20.41
CA GLN A 80 -52.57 -4.65 -20.77
C GLN A 80 -53.67 -4.79 -19.71
N PHE A 81 -53.31 -4.82 -18.41
CA PHE A 81 -54.29 -4.87 -17.32
C PHE A 81 -55.22 -3.65 -17.32
N LEU A 82 -54.67 -2.44 -17.51
CA LEU A 82 -55.46 -1.21 -17.58
C LEU A 82 -56.43 -1.20 -18.77
N GLU A 83 -56.00 -1.73 -19.91
CA GLU A 83 -56.81 -1.86 -21.13
C GLU A 83 -57.90 -2.92 -21.00
N ASP A 84 -57.61 -4.06 -20.37
CA ASP A 84 -58.62 -5.08 -20.08
C ASP A 84 -59.71 -4.54 -19.14
N CYS A 85 -59.34 -3.80 -18.09
CA CYS A 85 -60.30 -3.10 -17.23
C CYS A 85 -61.13 -2.07 -18.02
N ARG A 86 -60.49 -1.33 -18.94
CA ARG A 86 -61.14 -0.29 -19.77
C ARG A 86 -62.16 -0.87 -20.74
N LEU A 87 -61.85 -2.01 -21.36
CA LEU A 87 -62.63 -2.61 -22.44
C LEU A 87 -63.72 -3.57 -21.94
N ARG A 88 -63.50 -4.21 -20.78
CA ARG A 88 -64.38 -5.28 -20.29
C ARG A 88 -65.26 -4.87 -19.11
N LEU A 89 -64.91 -3.82 -18.38
CA LEU A 89 -65.64 -3.38 -17.18
C LEU A 89 -66.28 -2.00 -17.41
N PRO A 90 -67.52 -1.77 -16.90
CA PRO A 90 -68.18 -0.48 -17.06
C PRO A 90 -67.41 0.66 -16.38
N PRO A 91 -67.61 1.93 -16.78
CA PRO A 91 -66.87 3.07 -16.21
C PRO A 91 -67.10 3.30 -14.71
N SER A 92 -68.22 2.82 -14.16
CA SER A 92 -68.55 2.87 -12.74
C SER A 92 -67.90 1.75 -11.90
N HIS A 93 -67.22 0.79 -12.52
CA HIS A 93 -66.57 -0.31 -11.80
C HIS A 93 -65.43 0.22 -10.91
N PRO A 94 -65.24 -0.31 -9.68
CA PRO A 94 -64.17 0.13 -8.77
C PRO A 94 -62.78 0.18 -9.42
N LEU A 95 -62.38 -0.85 -10.18
CA LEU A 95 -61.12 -0.92 -10.94
C LEU A 95 -60.94 0.17 -12.03
N ASN A 96 -62.00 0.88 -12.40
CA ASN A 96 -61.94 2.01 -13.33
C ASN A 96 -61.86 3.37 -12.62
N SER A 97 -61.79 3.40 -11.29
CA SER A 97 -61.61 4.64 -10.54
C SER A 97 -60.21 5.23 -10.77
N PRO A 98 -60.10 6.47 -11.27
CA PRO A 98 -58.80 7.11 -11.55
C PRO A 98 -58.00 7.44 -10.29
N THR A 99 -58.61 7.31 -9.10
CA THR A 99 -57.95 7.55 -7.81
C THR A 99 -57.19 6.34 -7.30
N LEU A 100 -57.34 5.16 -7.92
CA LEU A 100 -56.61 3.96 -7.50
C LEU A 100 -55.12 4.16 -7.76
N GLU A 101 -54.34 4.01 -6.69
CA GLU A 101 -52.90 3.90 -6.74
C GLU A 101 -52.39 2.89 -5.72
N ALA A 102 -51.48 2.02 -6.13
CA ALA A 102 -50.78 1.08 -5.28
C ALA A 102 -49.29 1.39 -5.35
N THR A 103 -48.56 1.23 -4.25
CA THR A 103 -47.10 1.43 -4.22
C THR A 103 -46.41 0.15 -3.78
N LEU A 104 -45.45 -0.30 -4.58
CA LEU A 104 -44.62 -1.47 -4.31
C LEU A 104 -43.19 -1.03 -3.96
N ASN A 105 -42.56 -1.75 -3.05
CA ASN A 105 -41.11 -1.75 -2.86
C ASN A 105 -40.53 -3.03 -3.48
N LEU A 106 -39.65 -2.83 -4.46
CA LEU A 106 -38.93 -3.89 -5.14
C LEU A 106 -37.49 -3.91 -4.64
N VAL A 107 -36.99 -5.09 -4.32
CA VAL A 107 -35.58 -5.35 -4.04
C VAL A 107 -35.03 -6.23 -5.14
N ILE A 108 -34.02 -5.75 -5.85
CA ILE A 108 -33.44 -6.42 -7.02
C ILE A 108 -31.97 -6.74 -6.73
N ASP A 109 -31.54 -7.96 -7.03
CA ASP A 109 -30.13 -8.37 -6.85
C ASP A 109 -29.22 -7.95 -8.01
N VAL A 110 -27.92 -8.23 -7.87
CA VAL A 110 -26.88 -7.92 -8.87
C VAL A 110 -27.10 -8.59 -10.23
N HIS A 111 -27.96 -9.61 -10.32
CA HIS A 111 -28.30 -10.32 -11.55
C HIS A 111 -29.62 -9.87 -12.14
N GLY A 112 -30.30 -8.90 -11.51
CA GLY A 112 -31.61 -8.40 -11.94
C GLY A 112 -32.78 -9.26 -11.47
N ALA A 113 -32.56 -10.24 -10.58
CA ALA A 113 -33.64 -11.02 -10.01
C ALA A 113 -34.36 -10.23 -8.91
N VAL A 114 -35.69 -10.34 -8.86
CA VAL A 114 -36.48 -9.75 -7.78
C VAL A 114 -36.36 -10.62 -6.54
N VAL A 115 -35.69 -10.09 -5.52
CA VAL A 115 -35.52 -10.72 -4.20
C VAL A 115 -36.81 -10.62 -3.41
N THR A 116 -37.42 -9.42 -3.39
CA THR A 116 -38.73 -9.17 -2.76
C THR A 116 -39.53 -8.14 -3.55
N SER A 117 -40.86 -8.32 -3.59
CA SER A 117 -41.83 -7.33 -4.04
C SER A 117 -42.89 -7.19 -2.94
N GLU A 118 -42.92 -6.04 -2.28
CA GLU A 118 -43.77 -5.78 -1.12
C GLU A 118 -44.74 -4.62 -1.40
N LEU A 119 -46.03 -4.84 -1.18
CA LEU A 119 -47.04 -3.80 -1.25
C LEU A 119 -46.97 -2.92 0.00
N VAL A 120 -46.49 -1.70 -0.16
CA VAL A 120 -46.28 -0.74 0.95
C VAL A 120 -47.40 0.28 1.10
N ALA A 121 -48.15 0.54 0.03
CA ALA A 121 -49.39 1.31 0.09
C ALA A 121 -50.44 0.65 -0.82
N PRO A 122 -51.47 -0.02 -0.26
CA PRO A 122 -52.54 -0.64 -1.04
C PRO A 122 -53.47 0.42 -1.65
N SER A 123 -54.06 0.12 -2.80
CA SER A 123 -55.03 1.00 -3.47
C SER A 123 -56.41 1.01 -2.83
N GLY A 124 -56.67 0.04 -1.94
CA GLY A 124 -57.99 -0.21 -1.37
C GLY A 124 -58.84 -1.19 -2.20
N ASP A 125 -58.34 -1.62 -3.37
CA ASP A 125 -58.92 -2.69 -4.19
C ASP A 125 -57.91 -3.83 -4.35
N ARG A 126 -58.31 -5.03 -3.93
CA ARG A 126 -57.40 -6.19 -3.89
C ARG A 126 -57.02 -6.67 -5.29
N GLU A 127 -57.92 -6.63 -6.26
CA GLU A 127 -57.62 -7.10 -7.62
C GLU A 127 -56.62 -6.18 -8.31
N PHE A 128 -56.73 -4.87 -8.06
CA PHE A 128 -55.75 -3.89 -8.52
C PHE A 128 -54.37 -4.11 -7.91
N ASP A 129 -54.32 -4.37 -6.59
CA ASP A 129 -53.08 -4.62 -5.85
C ASP A 129 -52.41 -5.94 -6.29
N ASP A 130 -53.19 -7.02 -6.42
CA ASP A 130 -52.72 -8.34 -6.88
C ASP A 130 -52.17 -8.25 -8.33
N ALA A 131 -52.79 -7.44 -9.19
CA ALA A 131 -52.31 -7.19 -10.54
C ALA A 131 -50.96 -6.44 -10.56
N ALA A 132 -50.77 -5.43 -9.70
CA ALA A 132 -49.51 -4.70 -9.62
C ALA A 132 -48.35 -5.61 -9.20
N VAL A 133 -48.58 -6.46 -8.19
CA VAL A 133 -47.60 -7.47 -7.72
C VAL A 133 -47.33 -8.52 -8.81
N GLY A 134 -48.38 -9.00 -9.49
CA GLY A 134 -48.26 -9.98 -10.57
C GLY A 134 -47.41 -9.45 -11.73
N VAL A 135 -47.68 -8.24 -12.21
CA VAL A 135 -46.92 -7.62 -13.31
C VAL A 135 -45.45 -7.45 -12.96
N THR A 136 -45.12 -7.07 -11.73
CA THR A 136 -43.71 -6.94 -11.32
C THR A 136 -43.01 -8.29 -11.18
N ALA A 137 -43.70 -9.32 -10.72
CA ALA A 137 -43.16 -10.68 -10.67
C ALA A 137 -42.91 -11.25 -12.08
N ASP A 138 -43.84 -11.02 -13.02
CA ASP A 138 -43.74 -11.49 -14.41
C ASP A 138 -42.70 -10.70 -15.23
N ALA A 139 -42.44 -9.44 -14.84
CA ALA A 139 -41.40 -8.61 -15.46
C ALA A 139 -39.97 -9.07 -15.13
N ALA A 140 -39.77 -9.89 -14.09
CA ALA A 140 -38.48 -10.42 -13.70
C ALA A 140 -37.97 -11.54 -14.65
N PRO A 141 -36.65 -11.71 -14.83
CA PRO A 141 -35.58 -10.88 -14.29
C PRO A 141 -35.42 -9.58 -15.09
N PHE A 142 -35.06 -8.52 -14.37
CA PHE A 142 -34.70 -7.22 -14.91
C PHE A 142 -33.27 -7.21 -15.48
N PRO A 143 -32.89 -6.19 -16.25
CA PRO A 143 -31.50 -5.97 -16.62
C PRO A 143 -30.60 -5.85 -15.38
N ALA A 144 -29.42 -6.46 -15.44
CA ALA A 144 -28.47 -6.40 -14.33
C ALA A 144 -28.08 -4.94 -14.03
N PRO A 145 -28.18 -4.49 -12.78
CA PRO A 145 -27.83 -3.12 -12.42
C PRO A 145 -26.33 -2.86 -12.56
N ALA A 146 -25.97 -1.65 -13.00
CA ALA A 146 -24.59 -1.18 -12.89
C ALA A 146 -24.21 -0.99 -11.42
N ARG A 147 -22.92 -1.16 -11.09
CA ARG A 147 -22.42 -1.11 -9.71
C ARG A 147 -22.71 0.21 -8.99
N GLU A 148 -22.79 1.31 -9.74
CA GLU A 148 -23.13 2.63 -9.22
C GLU A 148 -24.56 2.75 -8.67
N PHE A 149 -25.46 1.82 -9.02
CA PHE A 149 -26.85 1.75 -8.52
C PHE A 149 -27.01 0.80 -7.34
N LEU A 150 -25.98 0.00 -7.02
CA LEU A 150 -26.02 -0.93 -5.90
C LEU A 150 -25.87 -0.19 -4.56
N SER A 151 -26.67 -0.62 -3.60
CA SER A 151 -26.49 -0.32 -2.18
C SER A 151 -25.33 -1.15 -1.60
N ASP A 152 -24.94 -0.88 -0.36
CA ASP A 152 -23.80 -1.56 0.27
C ASP A 152 -24.04 -3.06 0.55
N ASP A 153 -25.30 -3.51 0.53
CA ASP A 153 -25.70 -4.93 0.56
C ASP A 153 -25.73 -5.59 -0.82
N ASP A 154 -25.24 -4.91 -1.87
CA ASP A 154 -25.29 -5.39 -3.25
C ASP A 154 -26.74 -5.53 -3.79
N LEU A 155 -27.68 -4.75 -3.24
CA LEU A 155 -29.09 -4.72 -3.64
C LEU A 155 -29.52 -3.35 -4.18
N VAL A 156 -30.54 -3.37 -5.02
CA VAL A 156 -31.23 -2.19 -5.58
C VAL A 156 -32.60 -2.08 -4.93
N TYR A 157 -32.91 -0.91 -4.37
CA TYR A 157 -34.20 -0.64 -3.73
C TYR A 157 -35.01 0.33 -4.59
N VAL A 158 -36.13 -0.14 -5.15
CA VAL A 158 -37.01 0.68 -6.00
C VAL A 158 -38.38 0.78 -5.36
N THR A 159 -38.83 2.00 -5.08
CA THR A 159 -40.24 2.26 -4.76
C THR A 159 -40.96 2.63 -6.05
N TRP A 160 -42.00 1.89 -6.41
CA TRP A 160 -42.73 2.04 -7.66
C TRP A 160 -44.22 2.24 -7.41
N ARG A 161 -44.80 3.29 -7.97
CA ARG A 161 -46.24 3.55 -7.87
C ARG A 161 -46.97 3.14 -9.14
N PHE A 162 -48.00 2.33 -8.98
CA PHE A 162 -48.93 1.88 -10.00
C PHE A 162 -50.22 2.66 -9.87
N ALA A 163 -50.61 3.44 -10.87
CA ALA A 163 -51.79 4.28 -10.85
C ALA A 163 -52.77 3.91 -11.98
N ARG A 164 -54.07 4.14 -11.75
CA ARG A 164 -55.12 3.92 -12.76
C ARG A 164 -55.21 5.04 -13.80
N ASP A 165 -54.67 6.22 -13.47
CA ASP A 165 -54.69 7.40 -14.33
C ASP A 165 -53.47 7.48 -15.27
N ARG A 166 -53.29 8.62 -15.93
CA ARG A 166 -52.19 8.94 -16.87
C ARG A 166 -50.77 8.71 -16.32
N ARG A 167 -50.57 8.57 -15.01
CA ARG A 167 -49.27 8.21 -14.40
C ARG A 167 -48.91 6.74 -14.64
N GLN A 168 -49.91 5.85 -14.67
CA GLN A 168 -49.76 4.42 -14.91
C GLN A 168 -48.67 3.79 -14.01
N ALA A 169 -47.79 2.97 -14.57
CA ALA A 169 -46.58 2.47 -13.91
C ALA A 169 -45.32 2.99 -14.61
N GLY A 170 -45.36 4.23 -15.14
CA GLY A 170 -44.24 4.82 -15.86
C GLY A 170 -43.04 5.07 -14.97
N ALA A 171 -41.83 5.13 -15.53
CA ALA A 171 -40.61 5.37 -14.77
C ALA A 171 -40.63 6.69 -13.95
N ALA A 172 -41.42 7.70 -14.35
CA ALA A 172 -41.64 8.92 -13.55
C ALA A 172 -42.26 8.67 -12.16
N THR A 173 -42.89 7.51 -11.98
CA THR A 173 -43.54 7.10 -10.72
C THR A 173 -42.66 6.22 -9.86
N ALA A 174 -41.46 5.88 -10.34
CA ALA A 174 -40.49 5.07 -9.66
C ALA A 174 -39.39 5.93 -9.01
N LYS A 175 -38.84 5.45 -7.90
CA LYS A 175 -37.72 6.07 -7.20
C LYS A 175 -36.72 4.99 -6.79
N LEU A 176 -35.49 5.14 -7.27
CA LEU A 176 -34.35 4.36 -6.81
C LEU A 176 -33.81 4.96 -5.51
N THR A 177 -33.56 4.11 -4.51
CA THR A 177 -32.94 4.49 -3.24
C THR A 177 -31.67 3.68 -3.03
N ARG A 178 -30.61 4.34 -2.57
CA ARG A 178 -29.34 3.71 -2.19
C ARG A 178 -29.25 3.63 -0.68
N ILE A 179 -29.01 2.43 -0.15
CA ILE A 179 -28.73 2.23 1.27
C ILE A 179 -27.21 2.27 1.47
N GLU A 180 -26.75 3.30 2.18
CA GLU A 180 -25.35 3.45 2.57
C GLU A 180 -25.19 3.14 4.06
N TRP A 181 -24.27 2.24 4.39
CA TRP A 181 -23.94 1.91 5.77
C TRP A 181 -22.96 2.90 6.41
N GLY A 182 -22.95 2.95 7.74
CA GLY A 182 -21.89 3.61 8.50
C GLY A 182 -20.52 2.98 8.25
N LEU A 183 -19.45 3.71 8.59
CA LEU A 183 -18.06 3.28 8.36
C LEU A 183 -17.77 1.89 8.94
N GLU A 184 -18.33 1.62 10.11
CA GLU A 184 -18.14 0.41 10.91
C GLU A 184 -18.60 -0.85 10.20
N ARG A 185 -19.56 -0.74 9.28
CA ARG A 185 -20.08 -1.85 8.50
C ARG A 185 -19.58 -1.82 7.04
N ALA A 186 -19.51 -0.63 6.43
CA ALA A 186 -19.09 -0.47 5.04
C ALA A 186 -17.60 -0.78 4.82
N VAL A 187 -16.71 -0.21 5.64
CA VAL A 187 -15.26 -0.32 5.40
C VAL A 187 -14.76 -1.76 5.56
N PRO A 188 -15.13 -2.53 6.61
CA PRO A 188 -14.74 -3.94 6.69
C PRO A 188 -15.18 -4.75 5.47
N ARG A 189 -16.43 -4.58 5.02
CA ARG A 189 -16.97 -5.24 3.83
C ARG A 189 -16.11 -4.97 2.60
N PHE A 190 -15.77 -3.70 2.33
CA PHE A 190 -14.95 -3.34 1.18
C PHE A 190 -13.49 -3.84 1.28
N LEU A 191 -12.92 -3.88 2.49
CA LEU A 191 -11.59 -4.46 2.72
C LEU A 191 -11.60 -5.97 2.45
N ASP A 192 -12.64 -6.68 2.89
CA ASP A 192 -12.80 -8.12 2.68
C ASP A 192 -12.95 -8.45 1.18
N ASP A 193 -13.60 -7.57 0.42
CA ASP A 193 -13.69 -7.66 -1.05
C ASP A 193 -12.41 -7.25 -1.79
N GLY A 194 -11.43 -6.67 -1.09
CA GLY A 194 -10.28 -6.04 -1.72
C GLY A 194 -10.60 -4.75 -2.49
N ASN A 195 -11.78 -4.16 -2.30
CA ASN A 195 -12.18 -2.90 -2.93
C ASN A 195 -11.64 -1.69 -2.16
N LEU A 196 -10.32 -1.53 -2.18
CA LEU A 196 -9.61 -0.45 -1.47
C LEU A 196 -10.03 0.95 -1.96
N THR A 197 -10.38 1.07 -3.25
CA THR A 197 -10.85 2.31 -3.84
C THR A 197 -12.13 2.79 -3.16
N GLU A 198 -13.14 1.94 -3.04
CA GLU A 198 -14.41 2.33 -2.43
C GLU A 198 -14.30 2.49 -0.91
N ALA A 199 -13.49 1.66 -0.25
CA ALA A 199 -13.15 1.85 1.16
C ALA A 199 -12.55 3.24 1.43
N ALA A 200 -11.60 3.66 0.59
CA ALA A 200 -10.97 4.97 0.69
C ALA A 200 -11.96 6.12 0.40
N ARG A 201 -12.82 5.99 -0.63
CA ARG A 201 -13.88 6.99 -0.89
C ARG A 201 -14.82 7.14 0.29
N ARG A 202 -15.22 6.03 0.90
CA ARG A 202 -16.13 6.04 2.04
C ARG A 202 -15.52 6.80 3.22
N VAL A 203 -14.25 6.52 3.54
CA VAL A 203 -13.52 7.24 4.60
C VAL A 203 -13.34 8.72 4.24
N ALA A 204 -13.04 9.04 2.99
CA ALA A 204 -12.86 10.43 2.54
C ALA A 204 -14.12 11.29 2.73
N ARG A 205 -15.31 10.71 2.50
CA ARG A 205 -16.61 11.40 2.64
C ARG A 205 -17.12 11.50 4.07
N ALA A 206 -16.78 10.54 4.92
CA ALA A 206 -17.31 10.49 6.29
C ALA A 206 -16.63 11.50 7.24
N THR A 207 -15.51 12.09 6.84
CA THR A 207 -14.71 13.01 7.67
C THR A 207 -15.22 14.46 7.63
N ASP A 208 -16.40 14.74 8.20
CA ASP A 208 -16.86 16.12 8.49
C ASP A 208 -16.17 16.71 9.74
N ARG A 209 -15.46 15.89 10.52
CA ARG A 209 -14.54 16.33 11.60
C ARG A 209 -13.21 15.61 11.43
N ALA A 210 -12.15 16.39 11.22
CA ALA A 210 -10.77 15.98 10.95
C ALA A 210 -10.11 15.02 11.96
N THR A 211 -10.80 14.57 13.00
CA THR A 211 -10.22 13.85 14.14
C THR A 211 -11.09 12.72 14.67
N ASP A 212 -12.09 12.24 13.91
CA ASP A 212 -12.86 11.05 14.31
C ASP A 212 -11.91 9.82 14.45
N PRO A 213 -11.72 9.27 15.67
CA PRO A 213 -10.84 8.13 15.90
C PRO A 213 -11.27 6.88 15.11
N VAL A 214 -12.58 6.71 14.85
CA VAL A 214 -13.09 5.57 14.09
C VAL A 214 -12.63 5.67 12.64
N ALA A 215 -12.80 6.84 12.02
CA ALA A 215 -12.34 7.10 10.65
C ALA A 215 -10.82 6.93 10.54
N VAL A 216 -10.03 7.44 11.51
CA VAL A 216 -8.57 7.29 11.52
C VAL A 216 -8.16 5.82 11.62
N GLY A 217 -8.80 5.03 12.50
CA GLY A 217 -8.53 3.60 12.61
C GLY A 217 -8.84 2.83 11.32
N PHE A 218 -9.92 3.20 10.62
CA PHE A 218 -10.20 2.64 9.29
C PHE A 218 -9.21 3.12 8.22
N GLY A 219 -8.78 4.38 8.27
CA GLY A 219 -7.69 4.91 7.45
C GLY A 219 -6.43 4.08 7.56
N GLU A 220 -5.97 3.77 8.79
CA GLU A 220 -4.80 2.92 9.04
C GLU A 220 -4.93 1.54 8.38
N ARG A 221 -6.10 0.89 8.52
CA ARG A 221 -6.36 -0.41 7.89
C ARG A 221 -6.31 -0.33 6.37
N ILE A 222 -6.90 0.72 5.78
CA ILE A 222 -6.89 0.94 4.32
C ILE A 222 -5.47 1.21 3.83
N MET A 223 -4.71 2.10 4.47
CA MET A 223 -3.33 2.41 4.06
C MET A 223 -2.42 1.18 4.14
N ALA A 224 -2.57 0.36 5.19
CA ALA A 224 -1.84 -0.89 5.32
C ALA A 224 -2.23 -1.90 4.22
N ALA A 225 -3.51 -1.98 3.87
CA ALA A 225 -3.99 -2.82 2.78
C ALA A 225 -3.49 -2.35 1.41
N VAL A 226 -3.40 -1.04 1.18
CA VAL A 226 -2.79 -0.45 -0.02
C VAL A 226 -1.32 -0.84 -0.16
N ILE A 227 -0.55 -0.81 0.94
CA ILE A 227 0.85 -1.25 0.88
C ILE A 227 0.94 -2.74 0.55
N ARG A 228 0.04 -3.57 1.09
CA ARG A 228 -0.03 -5.00 0.74
C ARG A 228 -0.44 -5.24 -0.73
N GLU A 229 -1.37 -4.43 -1.27
CA GLU A 229 -1.69 -4.41 -2.71
C GLU A 229 -0.42 -4.11 -3.53
N GLY A 230 0.38 -3.13 -3.12
CA GLY A 230 1.67 -2.81 -3.75
C GLY A 230 2.71 -3.93 -3.67
N LEU A 231 2.77 -4.68 -2.55
CA LEU A 231 3.65 -5.84 -2.41
C LEU A 231 3.29 -6.98 -3.37
N ALA A 232 2.01 -7.09 -3.75
CA ALA A 232 1.52 -8.05 -4.72
C ALA A 232 1.62 -7.55 -6.18
N SER A 233 2.10 -6.31 -6.40
CA SER A 233 2.19 -5.74 -7.74
C SER A 233 3.21 -6.48 -8.60
N PRO A 234 2.92 -6.72 -9.89
CA PRO A 234 3.90 -7.25 -10.84
C PRO A 234 4.97 -6.21 -11.23
N ASP A 235 4.73 -4.92 -10.96
CA ASP A 235 5.70 -3.86 -11.21
C ASP A 235 6.76 -3.83 -10.10
N ALA A 236 8.01 -4.12 -10.45
CA ALA A 236 9.11 -4.16 -9.49
C ALA A 236 9.36 -2.80 -8.81
N GLY A 237 9.12 -1.68 -9.49
CA GLY A 237 9.23 -0.34 -8.90
C GLY A 237 8.19 -0.10 -7.81
N VAL A 238 6.93 -0.47 -8.08
CA VAL A 238 5.85 -0.43 -7.07
C VAL A 238 6.15 -1.37 -5.91
N GLN A 239 6.61 -2.59 -6.21
CA GLN A 239 6.92 -3.59 -5.19
C GLN A 239 8.05 -3.12 -4.26
N ARG A 240 9.12 -2.51 -4.79
CA ARG A 240 10.19 -1.89 -3.98
C ARG A 240 9.67 -0.77 -3.09
N LEU A 241 8.84 0.13 -3.64
CA LEU A 241 8.19 1.19 -2.85
C LEU A 241 7.35 0.59 -1.70
N ALA A 242 6.61 -0.48 -1.97
CA ALA A 242 5.78 -1.14 -0.98
C ALA A 242 6.59 -1.87 0.10
N ILE A 243 7.71 -2.50 -0.26
CA ILE A 243 8.66 -3.11 0.70
C ILE A 243 9.22 -2.05 1.64
N ALA A 244 9.72 -0.94 1.07
CA ALA A 244 10.24 0.17 1.85
C ALA A 244 9.18 0.77 2.78
N ALA A 245 7.96 0.97 2.27
CA ALA A 245 6.83 1.48 3.04
C ALA A 245 6.44 0.53 4.19
N ALA A 246 6.36 -0.77 3.94
CA ALA A 246 6.03 -1.78 4.96
C ALA A 246 7.04 -1.78 6.11
N GLY A 247 8.34 -1.71 5.78
CA GLY A 247 9.41 -1.64 6.78
C GLY A 247 9.39 -0.33 7.57
N ALA A 248 9.29 0.82 6.90
CA ALA A 248 9.28 2.14 7.54
C ALA A 248 8.08 2.34 8.48
N ALA A 249 6.89 1.91 8.06
CA ALA A 249 5.67 1.97 8.85
C ALA A 249 5.48 0.77 9.81
N LYS A 250 6.43 -0.18 9.84
CA LYS A 250 6.41 -1.38 10.70
C LYS A 250 5.13 -2.22 10.58
N ILE A 251 4.67 -2.44 9.35
CA ILE A 251 3.39 -3.10 9.06
C ILE A 251 3.54 -4.62 9.20
N ARG A 252 3.23 -5.15 10.40
CA ARG A 252 3.33 -6.60 10.64
C ARG A 252 2.42 -7.45 9.75
N ALA A 253 1.27 -6.90 9.33
CA ALA A 253 0.37 -7.61 8.42
C ALA A 253 0.99 -7.90 7.04
N ALA A 254 2.10 -7.25 6.67
CA ALA A 254 2.84 -7.48 5.43
C ALA A 254 3.90 -8.60 5.53
N ALA A 255 4.10 -9.20 6.72
CA ALA A 255 5.18 -10.17 6.94
C ALA A 255 5.09 -11.38 6.00
N ARG A 256 3.87 -11.86 5.70
CA ARG A 256 3.67 -13.00 4.81
C ARG A 256 4.18 -12.72 3.39
N GLU A 257 3.81 -11.57 2.84
CA GLU A 257 4.21 -11.14 1.49
C GLU A 257 5.73 -10.89 1.45
N LEU A 258 6.29 -10.24 2.47
CA LEU A 258 7.72 -9.99 2.58
C LEU A 258 8.55 -11.29 2.65
N ARG A 259 8.09 -12.31 3.40
CA ARG A 259 8.73 -13.64 3.42
C ARG A 259 8.71 -14.30 2.04
N ALA A 260 7.60 -14.21 1.32
CA ALA A 260 7.47 -14.76 -0.02
C ALA A 260 8.43 -14.10 -1.02
N ILE A 261 8.58 -12.77 -0.96
CA ILE A 261 9.52 -12.02 -1.80
C ILE A 261 10.97 -12.38 -1.43
N ALA A 262 11.31 -12.44 -0.13
CA ALA A 262 12.65 -12.78 0.34
C ALA A 262 13.11 -14.18 -0.13
N ASP A 263 12.21 -15.15 -0.15
CA ASP A 263 12.50 -16.53 -0.58
C ASP A 263 12.51 -16.67 -2.10
N GLY A 264 11.50 -16.14 -2.79
CA GLY A 264 11.17 -16.52 -4.17
C GLY A 264 11.46 -15.50 -5.27
N ALA A 265 11.76 -14.23 -4.95
CA ALA A 265 12.00 -13.23 -6.00
C ALA A 265 13.28 -13.53 -6.80
N MET A 266 13.25 -13.32 -8.12
CA MET A 266 14.43 -13.51 -8.97
C MET A 266 15.46 -12.39 -8.79
N ASP A 267 15.00 -11.18 -8.51
CA ASP A 267 15.86 -10.01 -8.28
C ASP A 267 16.48 -10.09 -6.87
N VAL A 268 17.80 -10.25 -6.81
CA VAL A 268 18.57 -10.35 -5.56
C VAL A 268 18.48 -9.09 -4.71
N GLY A 269 18.46 -7.90 -5.35
CA GLY A 269 18.33 -6.63 -4.63
C GLY A 269 16.97 -6.53 -3.95
N LEU A 270 15.91 -6.91 -4.67
CA LEU A 270 14.55 -6.96 -4.14
C LEU A 270 14.41 -7.92 -2.94
N ARG A 271 15.07 -9.09 -3.00
CA ARG A 271 15.14 -10.01 -1.85
C ARG A 271 15.81 -9.34 -0.65
N GLY A 272 16.94 -8.67 -0.85
CA GLY A 272 17.67 -7.96 0.20
C GLY A 272 16.84 -6.86 0.86
N GLU A 273 16.08 -6.09 0.07
CA GLU A 273 15.14 -5.08 0.56
C GLU A 273 14.02 -5.73 1.39
N ALA A 274 13.42 -6.83 0.91
CA ALA A 274 12.38 -7.55 1.64
C ALA A 274 12.89 -8.12 2.98
N ILE A 275 14.11 -8.66 3.00
CA ILE A 275 14.77 -9.15 4.21
C ILE A 275 15.01 -8.03 5.23
N THR A 276 15.44 -6.86 4.75
CA THR A 276 15.61 -5.67 5.60
C THR A 276 14.26 -5.20 6.16
N ALA A 277 13.21 -5.23 5.35
CA ALA A 277 11.85 -4.90 5.78
C ALA A 277 11.31 -5.90 6.82
N LEU A 278 11.59 -7.21 6.68
CA LEU A 278 11.25 -8.24 7.69
C LEU A 278 11.85 -7.93 9.06
N ALA A 279 13.11 -7.50 9.09
CA ALA A 279 13.75 -7.04 10.31
C ALA A 279 13.08 -5.77 10.88
N ALA A 280 12.75 -4.80 10.02
CA ALA A 280 12.12 -3.54 10.44
C ALA A 280 10.70 -3.73 11.02
N VAL A 281 9.89 -4.65 10.46
CA VAL A 281 8.58 -5.00 11.02
C VAL A 281 8.68 -5.89 12.27
N GLY A 282 9.88 -6.42 12.56
CA GLY A 282 10.17 -7.27 13.72
C GLY A 282 9.61 -8.68 13.57
N ASP A 283 9.71 -9.26 12.38
CA ASP A 283 9.17 -10.58 12.08
C ASP A 283 10.11 -11.73 12.53
N THR A 284 9.93 -12.19 13.76
CA THR A 284 10.75 -13.26 14.35
C THR A 284 10.57 -14.63 13.68
N ASP A 285 9.43 -14.89 13.05
CA ASP A 285 9.19 -16.17 12.37
C ASP A 285 10.06 -16.34 11.11
N ALA A 286 10.52 -15.22 10.53
CA ALA A 286 11.42 -15.25 9.38
C ALA A 286 12.80 -15.83 9.72
N THR A 287 13.19 -15.91 11.00
CA THR A 287 14.55 -16.31 11.40
C THR A 287 15.00 -17.67 10.83
N ALA A 288 14.12 -18.67 10.76
CA ALA A 288 14.45 -19.98 10.17
C ALA A 288 14.69 -19.89 8.66
N LEU A 289 13.84 -19.16 7.95
CA LEU A 289 13.98 -18.89 6.51
C LEU A 289 15.29 -18.13 6.23
N LEU A 290 15.54 -17.04 6.95
CA LEU A 290 16.73 -16.22 6.79
C LEU A 290 18.02 -16.99 7.10
N THR A 291 18.00 -17.89 8.09
CA THR A 291 19.14 -18.78 8.37
C THR A 291 19.45 -19.66 7.14
N THR A 292 18.41 -20.25 6.55
CA THR A 292 18.54 -21.10 5.35
C THR A 292 19.06 -20.29 4.15
N ILE A 293 18.58 -19.05 3.97
CA ILE A 293 19.07 -18.16 2.91
C ILE A 293 20.55 -17.83 3.11
N LEU A 294 20.98 -17.48 4.32
CA LEU A 294 22.37 -17.16 4.63
C LEU A 294 23.31 -18.35 4.37
N GLU A 295 22.91 -19.55 4.81
CA GLU A 295 23.66 -20.79 4.60
C GLU A 295 23.81 -21.14 3.12
N ARG A 296 22.74 -21.01 2.34
CA ARG A 296 22.72 -21.34 0.90
C ARG A 296 23.46 -20.31 0.06
N ASP A 297 23.32 -19.02 0.37
CA ASP A 297 24.00 -17.95 -0.39
C ASP A 297 25.51 -18.02 -0.22
N ALA A 298 25.99 -18.33 0.99
CA ALA A 298 27.41 -18.53 1.30
C ALA A 298 28.32 -17.44 0.69
N GLY A 299 27.89 -16.17 0.74
CA GLY A 299 28.67 -15.04 0.23
C GLY A 299 28.69 -14.88 -1.29
N ALA A 300 27.88 -15.64 -2.03
CA ALA A 300 27.75 -15.49 -3.49
C ALA A 300 27.20 -14.10 -3.86
N ASN A 301 26.31 -13.55 -3.05
CA ASN A 301 25.72 -12.23 -3.26
C ASN A 301 26.02 -11.31 -2.07
N LEU A 302 26.79 -10.24 -2.32
CA LEU A 302 27.27 -9.32 -1.28
C LEU A 302 26.11 -8.68 -0.49
N GLU A 303 25.15 -8.11 -1.21
CA GLU A 303 24.02 -7.38 -0.62
C GLU A 303 23.09 -8.34 0.13
N LEU A 304 22.79 -9.50 -0.44
CA LEU A 304 21.90 -10.49 0.16
C LEU A 304 22.50 -11.10 1.43
N THR A 305 23.77 -11.52 1.40
CA THR A 305 24.45 -12.06 2.59
C THR A 305 24.47 -11.02 3.72
N ALA A 306 24.83 -9.77 3.40
CA ALA A 306 24.87 -8.70 4.41
C ALA A 306 23.49 -8.37 4.98
N ALA A 307 22.47 -8.23 4.12
CA ALA A 307 21.09 -7.98 4.55
C ALA A 307 20.55 -9.11 5.42
N THR A 308 20.82 -10.37 5.06
CA THR A 308 20.38 -11.54 5.82
C THR A 308 21.04 -11.64 7.18
N ALA A 309 22.36 -11.45 7.24
CA ALA A 309 23.10 -11.44 8.51
C ALA A 309 22.62 -10.28 9.41
N GLY A 310 22.46 -9.08 8.85
CA GLY A 310 21.96 -7.91 9.59
C GLY A 310 20.53 -8.11 10.11
N ALA A 311 19.64 -8.65 9.28
CA ALA A 311 18.27 -8.95 9.65
C ALA A 311 18.19 -10.01 10.76
N LEU A 312 18.98 -11.08 10.68
CA LEU A 312 19.06 -12.09 11.74
C LEU A 312 19.54 -11.48 13.06
N VAL A 313 20.57 -10.64 13.04
CA VAL A 313 21.04 -9.94 14.25
C VAL A 313 19.96 -9.03 14.82
N ALA A 314 19.29 -8.23 13.98
CA ALA A 314 18.22 -7.33 14.39
C ALA A 314 17.00 -8.07 14.98
N LEU A 315 16.72 -9.29 14.51
CA LEU A 315 15.67 -10.17 15.01
C LEU A 315 16.09 -11.01 16.24
N GLY A 316 17.28 -10.76 16.80
CA GLY A 316 17.78 -11.47 17.99
C GLY A 316 18.37 -12.86 17.72
N ALA A 317 18.61 -13.22 16.47
CA ALA A 317 19.21 -14.50 16.05
C ALA A 317 20.72 -14.38 15.75
N GLY A 318 21.43 -13.48 16.44
CA GLY A 318 22.86 -13.23 16.24
C GLY A 318 23.75 -14.45 16.47
N ASP A 319 23.37 -15.34 17.38
CA ASP A 319 24.11 -16.59 17.65
C ASP A 319 24.17 -17.51 16.43
N ARG A 320 23.12 -17.52 15.59
CA ARG A 320 23.10 -18.30 14.34
C ARG A 320 24.11 -17.73 13.33
N VAL A 321 24.15 -16.41 13.21
CA VAL A 321 25.13 -15.71 12.36
C VAL A 321 26.55 -15.98 12.87
N ALA A 322 26.76 -15.91 14.18
CA ALA A 322 28.05 -16.19 14.80
C ALA A 322 28.53 -17.63 14.55
N ALA A 323 27.63 -18.62 14.68
CA ALA A 323 27.93 -20.02 14.39
C ALA A 323 28.30 -20.21 12.91
N GLN A 324 27.54 -19.62 11.99
CA GLN A 324 27.79 -19.74 10.56
C GLN A 324 29.10 -19.05 10.13
N VAL A 325 29.35 -17.83 10.63
CA VAL A 325 30.59 -17.08 10.39
C VAL A 325 31.80 -17.86 10.92
N LYS A 326 31.70 -18.45 12.11
CA LYS A 326 32.75 -19.30 12.66
C LYS A 326 33.03 -20.51 11.75
N ALA A 327 31.98 -21.22 11.33
CA ALA A 327 32.11 -22.37 10.43
C ALA A 327 32.79 -21.99 9.10
N TRP A 328 32.44 -20.84 8.52
CA TRP A 328 33.08 -20.33 7.30
C TRP A 328 34.54 -19.94 7.49
N PHE A 329 34.92 -19.33 8.62
CA PHE A 329 36.33 -19.05 8.91
C PHE A 329 37.14 -20.32 9.17
N ASP A 330 36.60 -21.28 9.93
CA ASP A 330 37.29 -22.54 10.24
C ASP A 330 37.59 -23.34 8.96
N THR A 331 36.59 -23.46 8.09
CA THR A 331 36.73 -24.14 6.80
C THR A 331 37.58 -23.34 5.81
N GLY A 332 37.45 -22.01 5.79
CA GLY A 332 38.23 -21.13 4.91
C GLY A 332 39.72 -21.06 5.25
N ARG A 333 40.10 -21.27 6.52
CA ARG A 333 41.51 -21.36 6.95
C ARG A 333 42.16 -22.69 6.60
N ALA A 334 41.38 -23.75 6.41
CA ALA A 334 41.88 -25.12 6.26
C ALA A 334 42.41 -25.45 4.85
N GLY A 335 42.23 -24.58 3.84
CA GLY A 335 42.68 -24.89 2.48
C GLY A 335 43.01 -23.69 1.58
N ALA A 336 43.81 -23.97 0.54
CA ALA A 336 44.24 -22.99 -0.48
C ALA A 336 43.30 -22.95 -1.71
N ALA A 337 42.21 -23.73 -1.69
CA ALA A 337 41.32 -23.89 -2.83
C ALA A 337 40.44 -22.64 -3.04
N PRO A 338 39.95 -22.39 -4.27
CA PRO A 338 39.01 -21.29 -4.54
C PRO A 338 37.75 -21.32 -3.64
N ALA A 339 37.28 -22.51 -3.25
CA ALA A 339 36.14 -22.68 -2.36
C ALA A 339 36.41 -22.16 -0.93
N ASP A 340 37.63 -22.30 -0.43
CA ASP A 340 38.01 -21.85 0.92
C ASP A 340 38.11 -20.32 1.00
N ARG A 341 38.59 -19.69 -0.10
CA ARG A 341 38.54 -18.24 -0.26
C ARG A 341 37.12 -17.70 -0.30
N ALA A 342 36.21 -18.39 -1.00
CA ALA A 342 34.80 -18.01 -1.05
C ALA A 342 34.14 -18.01 0.35
N ARG A 343 34.44 -19.01 1.19
CA ARG A 343 33.93 -19.06 2.57
C ARG A 343 34.50 -17.96 3.46
N THR A 344 35.79 -17.68 3.35
CA THR A 344 36.40 -16.53 4.05
C THR A 344 35.72 -15.22 3.63
N TRP A 345 35.42 -15.07 2.34
CA TRP A 345 34.72 -13.91 1.82
C TRP A 345 33.27 -13.82 2.33
N ALA A 346 32.54 -14.94 2.36
CA ALA A 346 31.20 -15.03 2.94
C ALA A 346 31.15 -14.55 4.39
N ALA A 347 32.10 -15.01 5.21
CA ALA A 347 32.22 -14.59 6.61
C ALA A 347 32.46 -13.08 6.73
N LEU A 348 33.35 -12.52 5.90
CA LEU A 348 33.63 -11.08 5.90
C LEU A 348 32.39 -10.25 5.53
N ILE A 349 31.62 -10.67 4.52
CA ILE A 349 30.38 -9.98 4.14
C ILE A 349 29.35 -10.07 5.27
N ALA A 350 29.12 -11.26 5.82
CA ALA A 350 28.15 -11.47 6.90
C ALA A 350 28.48 -10.62 8.13
N THR A 351 29.75 -10.56 8.54
CA THR A 351 30.18 -9.70 9.66
C THR A 351 30.03 -8.21 9.39
N SER A 352 29.91 -7.78 8.14
CA SER A 352 29.63 -6.38 7.81
C SER A 352 28.14 -6.01 7.90
N GLY A 353 27.26 -7.00 7.88
CA GLY A 353 25.80 -6.80 8.00
C GLY A 353 25.32 -6.52 9.43
N GLY A 354 26.09 -6.93 10.45
CA GLY A 354 25.75 -6.69 11.84
C GLY A 354 26.85 -7.13 12.81
N PRO A 355 26.79 -6.75 14.09
CA PRO A 355 27.80 -7.09 15.08
C PRO A 355 27.90 -8.61 15.30
N VAL A 356 29.10 -9.16 15.09
CA VAL A 356 29.45 -10.56 15.41
C VAL A 356 30.71 -10.56 16.31
N PRO A 357 30.57 -10.36 17.64
CA PRO A 357 31.72 -10.15 18.53
C PRO A 357 32.72 -11.31 18.54
N THR A 358 32.24 -12.55 18.40
CA THR A 358 33.08 -13.76 18.35
C THR A 358 34.05 -13.77 17.16
N ALA A 359 33.80 -12.98 16.11
CA ALA A 359 34.65 -12.87 14.93
C ALA A 359 35.79 -11.84 15.08
N ILE A 360 35.75 -10.95 16.09
CA ILE A 360 36.71 -9.84 16.24
C ILE A 360 38.17 -10.29 16.22
N PRO A 361 38.59 -11.36 16.93
CA PRO A 361 39.98 -11.79 16.90
C PRO A 361 40.47 -12.15 15.49
N GLU A 362 39.62 -12.85 14.72
CA GLU A 362 39.96 -13.25 13.36
C GLU A 362 39.94 -12.08 12.38
N LEU A 363 38.93 -11.22 12.46
CA LEU A 363 38.90 -9.98 11.68
C LEU A 363 40.13 -9.13 11.96
N GLY A 364 40.55 -9.04 13.23
CA GLY A 364 41.77 -8.37 13.64
C GLY A 364 43.03 -8.94 12.98
N ARG A 365 43.11 -10.26 12.79
CA ARG A 365 44.21 -10.92 12.05
C ARG A 365 44.13 -10.61 10.55
N LEU A 366 42.94 -10.63 9.97
CA LEU A 366 42.70 -10.38 8.55
C LEU A 366 42.97 -8.93 8.12
N VAL A 367 43.04 -7.97 9.06
CA VAL A 367 43.58 -6.61 8.81
C VAL A 367 45.06 -6.63 8.38
N SER A 368 45.77 -7.75 8.51
CA SER A 368 47.13 -7.93 8.01
C SER A 368 47.24 -9.01 6.92
N ALA A 369 46.12 -9.36 6.27
CA ALA A 369 46.10 -10.30 5.15
C ALA A 369 46.85 -9.75 3.92
N SER A 370 47.34 -10.65 3.06
CA SER A 370 48.06 -10.28 1.84
C SER A 370 47.21 -9.44 0.89
N GLU A 371 45.95 -9.80 0.71
CA GLU A 371 45.03 -9.15 -0.23
C GLU A 371 44.40 -7.87 0.35
N PRO A 372 44.56 -6.68 -0.28
CA PRO A 372 43.95 -5.44 0.19
C PRO A 372 42.43 -5.50 0.33
N ARG A 373 41.74 -6.24 -0.57
CA ARG A 373 40.29 -6.42 -0.52
C ARG A 373 39.84 -7.12 0.76
N VAL A 374 40.58 -8.15 1.20
CA VAL A 374 40.32 -8.86 2.45
C VAL A 374 40.54 -7.95 3.66
N ARG A 375 41.64 -7.17 3.67
CA ARG A 375 41.92 -6.20 4.75
C ARG A 375 40.81 -5.14 4.86
N ALA A 376 40.38 -4.58 3.73
CA ALA A 376 39.30 -3.60 3.68
C ALA A 376 37.96 -4.17 4.16
N ALA A 377 37.62 -5.41 3.78
CA ALA A 377 36.42 -6.10 4.24
C ALA A 377 36.47 -6.43 5.73
N ALA A 378 37.62 -6.84 6.26
CA ALA A 378 37.83 -7.05 7.68
C ALA A 378 37.59 -5.75 8.49
N CYS A 379 38.03 -4.60 7.97
CA CYS A 379 37.72 -3.31 8.57
C CYS A 379 36.21 -3.02 8.63
N ARG A 380 35.42 -3.37 7.61
CA ARG A 380 33.95 -3.21 7.66
C ARG A 380 33.31 -4.07 8.76
N GLY A 381 33.70 -5.34 8.87
CA GLY A 381 33.21 -6.22 9.94
C GLY A 381 33.59 -5.74 11.34
N LEU A 382 34.83 -5.24 11.51
CA LEU A 382 35.25 -4.61 12.76
C LEU A 382 34.43 -3.34 13.08
N GLY A 383 34.10 -2.54 12.06
CA GLY A 383 33.23 -1.38 12.22
C GLY A 383 31.85 -1.73 12.74
N ALA A 384 31.24 -2.80 12.23
CA ALA A 384 29.94 -3.28 12.70
C ALA A 384 29.98 -3.78 14.17
N ALA A 385 31.11 -4.37 14.59
CA ALA A 385 31.29 -4.87 15.96
C ALA A 385 31.77 -3.80 16.97
N ALA A 386 32.39 -2.71 16.50
CA ALA A 386 32.98 -1.68 17.35
C ALA A 386 32.02 -0.96 18.33
N PRO A 387 30.71 -0.77 18.03
CA PRO A 387 29.76 -0.26 19.01
C PRO A 387 29.52 -1.17 20.21
N VAL A 388 29.68 -2.50 20.04
CA VAL A 388 29.39 -3.49 21.07
C VAL A 388 30.64 -4.06 21.74
N ASP A 389 31.82 -3.96 21.10
CA ASP A 389 33.08 -4.44 21.65
C ASP A 389 34.25 -3.49 21.35
N GLY A 390 34.89 -3.02 22.43
CA GLY A 390 36.03 -2.11 22.42
C GLY A 390 37.27 -2.62 21.66
N ALA A 391 37.48 -3.94 21.61
CA ALA A 391 38.65 -4.54 20.98
C ALA A 391 38.73 -4.27 19.46
N ALA A 392 37.58 -4.08 18.82
CA ALA A 392 37.52 -3.79 17.39
C ALA A 392 38.15 -2.43 17.03
N TRP A 393 38.08 -1.43 17.91
CA TRP A 393 38.71 -0.12 17.70
C TRP A 393 40.23 -0.21 17.56
N LYS A 394 40.86 -1.08 18.36
CA LYS A 394 42.31 -1.30 18.31
C LYS A 394 42.73 -1.92 16.98
N ALA A 395 41.95 -2.88 16.47
CA ALA A 395 42.20 -3.51 15.19
C ALA A 395 42.00 -2.52 14.02
N LEU A 396 40.95 -1.71 14.04
CA LEU A 396 40.71 -0.63 13.07
C LEU A 396 41.88 0.37 13.03
N GLY A 397 42.42 0.72 14.20
CA GLY A 397 43.58 1.61 14.31
C GLY A 397 44.84 1.10 13.59
N ARG A 398 45.00 -0.21 13.40
CA ARG A 398 46.09 -0.78 12.60
C ARG A 398 45.87 -0.57 11.10
N GLY A 399 44.65 -0.79 10.62
CA GLY A 399 44.30 -0.63 9.20
C GLY A 399 44.38 0.81 8.70
N LEU A 400 44.29 1.81 9.60
CA LEU A 400 44.54 3.22 9.26
C LEU A 400 45.99 3.50 8.82
N LYS A 401 46.93 2.60 9.12
CA LYS A 401 48.35 2.72 8.75
C LYS A 401 48.72 1.84 7.55
N ASP A 402 47.72 1.30 6.85
CA ASP A 402 47.94 0.41 5.71
C ASP A 402 48.62 1.14 4.54
N ALA A 403 49.42 0.41 3.75
CA ALA A 403 50.04 0.95 2.55
C ALA A 403 49.01 1.28 1.46
N ASP A 404 47.95 0.48 1.36
CA ASP A 404 46.87 0.65 0.38
C ASP A 404 45.87 1.73 0.84
N ALA A 405 45.62 2.73 -0.01
CA ALA A 405 44.70 3.81 0.29
C ALA A 405 43.24 3.34 0.43
N GLY A 406 42.83 2.31 -0.33
CA GLY A 406 41.50 1.72 -0.23
C GLY A 406 41.26 1.06 1.12
N VAL A 407 42.28 0.41 1.69
CA VAL A 407 42.21 -0.15 3.06
C VAL A 407 42.10 0.98 4.09
N ARG A 408 42.95 2.02 4.01
CA ARG A 408 42.86 3.17 4.92
C ARG A 408 41.48 3.84 4.88
N ALA A 409 40.94 4.06 3.69
CA ALA A 409 39.61 4.63 3.49
C ALA A 409 38.51 3.72 4.05
N ALA A 410 38.60 2.40 3.84
CA ALA A 410 37.65 1.43 4.38
C ALA A 410 37.63 1.41 5.91
N CYS A 411 38.80 1.46 6.55
CA CYS A 411 38.89 1.49 8.01
C CYS A 411 38.40 2.83 8.60
N ALA A 412 38.69 3.96 7.95
CA ALA A 412 38.13 5.26 8.33
C ALA A 412 36.60 5.30 8.15
N GLY A 413 36.07 4.76 7.06
CA GLY A 413 34.63 4.63 6.82
C GLY A 413 33.95 3.69 7.83
N ALA A 414 34.61 2.60 8.22
CA ALA A 414 34.14 1.70 9.26
C ALA A 414 34.08 2.39 10.64
N ILE A 415 35.07 3.23 10.97
CA ILE A 415 35.08 4.08 12.16
C ILE A 415 33.90 5.07 12.13
N ALA A 416 33.67 5.72 10.98
CA ALA A 416 32.54 6.64 10.80
C ALA A 416 31.18 5.95 11.00
N SER A 417 31.06 4.72 10.51
CA SER A 417 29.84 3.90 10.65
C SER A 417 29.64 3.43 12.10
N ALA A 418 30.71 2.98 12.76
CA ALA A 418 30.70 2.61 14.17
C ALA A 418 30.30 3.80 15.06
N ALA A 419 30.81 5.00 14.77
CA ALA A 419 30.46 6.22 15.48
C ALA A 419 28.98 6.60 15.28
N ALA A 420 28.45 6.47 14.06
CA ALA A 420 27.03 6.68 13.78
C ALA A 420 26.12 5.71 14.55
N ALA A 421 26.56 4.47 14.76
CA ALA A 421 25.88 3.47 15.57
C ALA A 421 26.08 3.65 17.09
N GLY A 422 26.68 4.77 17.53
CA GLY A 422 26.85 5.11 18.94
C GLY A 422 28.15 4.62 19.60
N GLY A 423 29.04 3.97 18.84
CA GLY A 423 30.34 3.54 19.31
C GLY A 423 31.27 4.73 19.63
N LYS A 424 32.05 4.62 20.71
CA LYS A 424 32.93 5.71 21.18
C LYS A 424 34.35 5.22 21.40
N SER A 425 35.33 5.98 20.88
CA SER A 425 36.75 5.77 21.17
C SER A 425 37.52 7.08 21.14
N ARG A 426 38.03 7.52 22.31
CA ARG A 426 38.82 8.76 22.43
C ARG A 426 40.16 8.68 21.70
N ALA A 427 40.79 7.50 21.70
CA ALA A 427 42.08 7.30 21.06
C ALA A 427 41.99 7.38 19.53
N THR A 428 40.86 6.95 18.95
CA THR A 428 40.67 6.89 17.49
C THR A 428 40.77 8.24 16.82
N TRP A 429 40.38 9.33 17.49
CA TRP A 429 40.51 10.69 16.96
C TRP A 429 41.94 10.99 16.48
N TRP A 430 42.92 10.70 17.33
CA TRP A 430 44.33 10.97 17.07
C TRP A 430 44.93 10.05 16.03
N LEU A 431 44.29 8.92 15.74
CA LEU A 431 44.68 8.00 14.68
C LEU A 431 44.17 8.45 13.31
N VAL A 432 42.97 9.05 13.24
CA VAL A 432 42.39 9.50 11.97
C VAL A 432 42.84 10.90 11.57
N ALA A 433 43.08 11.82 12.53
CA ALA A 433 43.41 13.21 12.23
C ALA A 433 44.63 13.41 11.29
N PRO A 434 45.74 12.65 11.40
CA PRO A 434 46.87 12.78 10.47
C PRO A 434 46.51 12.49 9.01
N LEU A 435 45.50 11.64 8.77
CA LEU A 435 45.06 11.23 7.43
C LEU A 435 44.23 12.30 6.71
N LEU A 436 43.93 13.44 7.35
CA LEU A 436 43.42 14.63 6.65
C LEU A 436 44.39 15.16 5.58
N ARG A 437 45.66 14.76 5.64
CA ARG A 437 46.69 15.10 4.65
C ARG A 437 47.05 13.91 3.73
N ASP A 438 46.23 12.87 3.72
CA ASP A 438 46.45 11.72 2.84
C ASP A 438 46.39 12.16 1.36
N ARG A 439 47.20 11.50 0.53
CA ARG A 439 47.24 11.78 -0.91
C ARG A 439 45.93 11.39 -1.59
N ASP A 440 45.28 10.34 -1.10
CA ASP A 440 44.03 9.84 -1.66
C ASP A 440 42.82 10.59 -1.09
N GLU A 441 42.01 11.14 -1.98
CA GLU A 441 40.81 11.91 -1.61
C GLU A 441 39.73 11.08 -0.91
N ARG A 442 39.64 9.77 -1.17
CA ARG A 442 38.68 8.87 -0.51
C ARG A 442 39.05 8.66 0.93
N VAL A 443 40.36 8.58 1.22
CA VAL A 443 40.87 8.54 2.60
C VAL A 443 40.52 9.84 3.32
N ARG A 444 40.83 11.00 2.71
CA ARG A 444 40.50 12.31 3.31
C ARG A 444 39.00 12.45 3.57
N ALA A 445 38.14 12.11 2.61
CA ALA A 445 36.68 12.17 2.77
C ALA A 445 36.17 11.24 3.88
N ALA A 446 36.65 9.99 3.94
CA ALA A 446 36.29 9.04 4.98
C ALA A 446 36.75 9.52 6.38
N VAL A 447 37.91 10.17 6.47
CA VAL A 447 38.42 10.76 7.72
C VAL A 447 37.58 11.94 8.18
N VAL A 448 37.18 12.84 7.26
CA VAL A 448 36.27 13.95 7.56
C VAL A 448 34.95 13.43 8.12
N ALA A 449 34.35 12.41 7.49
CA ALA A 449 33.14 11.77 7.96
C ALA A 449 33.34 11.11 9.34
N ALA A 450 34.45 10.40 9.54
CA ALA A 450 34.80 9.76 10.81
C ALA A 450 34.92 10.80 11.94
N MET A 451 35.65 11.89 11.72
CA MET A 451 35.82 12.95 12.71
C MET A 451 34.48 13.63 13.03
N GLY A 452 33.69 13.98 12.00
CA GLY A 452 32.38 14.60 12.17
C GLY A 452 31.39 13.76 12.97
N ARG A 453 31.52 12.42 12.96
CA ARG A 453 30.65 11.50 13.72
C ARG A 453 31.21 11.09 15.08
N LEU A 454 32.53 11.02 15.23
CA LEU A 454 33.20 10.69 16.50
C LEU A 454 33.06 11.80 17.54
N ASP A 455 33.31 13.05 17.12
CA ASP A 455 33.18 14.23 17.97
C ASP A 455 32.83 15.45 17.10
N PRO A 456 31.53 15.70 16.86
CA PRO A 456 31.08 16.81 16.00
C PRO A 456 31.57 18.18 16.49
N ARG A 457 31.66 18.38 17.82
CA ARG A 457 32.05 19.67 18.40
C ARG A 457 33.52 19.97 18.11
N ARG A 458 34.37 18.96 18.27
CA ARG A 458 35.79 19.07 17.97
C ARG A 458 36.06 19.12 16.46
N ALA A 459 35.27 18.39 15.67
CA ALA A 459 35.36 18.40 14.22
C ALA A 459 35.18 19.81 13.64
N ARG A 460 34.27 20.60 14.21
CA ARG A 460 34.04 22.00 13.82
C ARG A 460 35.32 22.84 13.82
N THR A 461 36.23 22.63 14.76
CA THR A 461 37.51 23.37 14.83
C THR A 461 38.59 22.70 13.99
N ASP A 462 38.76 21.39 14.14
CA ASP A 462 39.90 20.66 13.57
C ASP A 462 39.76 20.48 12.04
N LEU A 463 38.55 20.58 11.49
CA LEU A 463 38.30 20.51 10.05
C LEU A 463 38.33 21.86 9.34
N ALA A 464 38.54 22.99 10.02
CA ALA A 464 38.63 24.30 9.35
C ALA A 464 39.62 24.33 8.15
N PRO A 465 40.80 23.66 8.19
CA PRO A 465 41.71 23.62 7.03
C PRO A 465 41.15 22.87 5.81
N ILE A 466 40.16 21.99 5.98
CA ILE A 466 39.60 21.18 4.88
C ILE A 466 38.79 22.00 3.89
N GLY A 467 38.38 23.22 4.26
CA GLY A 467 37.63 24.12 3.37
C GLY A 467 38.39 24.50 2.09
N ARG A 468 39.71 24.24 2.02
CA ARG A 468 40.54 24.46 0.83
C ARG A 468 40.72 23.20 -0.04
N ASP A 469 40.18 22.06 0.37
CA ASP A 469 40.24 20.83 -0.43
C ASP A 469 39.35 20.99 -1.67
N LYS A 470 39.87 20.60 -2.84
CA LYS A 470 39.18 20.73 -4.13
C LYS A 470 38.33 19.51 -4.47
N SER A 471 38.44 18.43 -3.70
CA SER A 471 37.73 17.18 -4.00
C SER A 471 36.23 17.32 -3.65
N PRO A 472 35.32 17.00 -4.59
CA PRO A 472 33.89 16.95 -4.31
C PRO A 472 33.52 15.95 -3.21
N LEU A 473 34.24 14.82 -3.11
CA LEU A 473 34.01 13.81 -2.06
C LEU A 473 34.29 14.39 -0.67
N VAL A 474 35.40 15.13 -0.54
CA VAL A 474 35.78 15.79 0.70
C VAL A 474 34.81 16.93 1.02
N ALA A 475 34.41 17.71 0.02
CA ALA A 475 33.43 18.78 0.19
C ALA A 475 32.07 18.25 0.68
N ALA A 476 31.59 17.13 0.14
CA ALA A 476 30.36 16.46 0.58
C ALA A 476 30.47 15.97 2.03
N ALA A 477 31.55 15.28 2.40
CA ALA A 477 31.78 14.82 3.78
C ALA A 477 31.89 16.00 4.76
N ALA A 478 32.49 17.11 4.33
CA ALA A 478 32.63 18.32 5.14
C ALA A 478 31.29 19.03 5.37
N ALA A 479 30.32 18.92 4.45
CA ALA A 479 28.96 19.44 4.66
C ALA A 479 28.28 18.74 5.84
N GLU A 480 28.35 17.39 5.87
CA GLU A 480 27.80 16.59 6.97
C GLU A 480 28.49 16.94 8.30
N ALA A 481 29.83 16.98 8.31
CA ALA A 481 30.59 17.30 9.52
C ALA A 481 30.30 18.71 10.05
N ALA A 482 30.15 19.71 9.16
CA ALA A 482 29.78 21.07 9.53
C ALA A 482 28.39 21.13 10.18
N ALA A 483 27.38 20.53 9.53
CA ALA A 483 26.01 20.52 10.05
C ALA A 483 25.92 19.81 11.41
N ARG A 484 26.56 18.63 11.57
CA ARG A 484 26.63 17.92 12.86
C ARG A 484 27.34 18.72 13.94
N GLY A 485 28.34 19.52 13.56
CA GLY A 485 29.07 20.42 14.44
C GLY A 485 28.30 21.70 14.81
N GLY A 486 27.14 21.94 14.19
CA GLY A 486 26.33 23.14 14.37
C GLY A 486 26.74 24.34 13.49
N ASP A 487 27.62 24.15 12.52
CA ASP A 487 28.02 25.19 11.56
C ASP A 487 27.12 25.15 10.32
N VAL A 488 25.90 25.67 10.49
CA VAL A 488 24.85 25.68 9.46
C VAL A 488 25.29 26.48 8.23
N GLU A 489 25.96 27.61 8.41
CA GLU A 489 26.39 28.45 7.29
C GLU A 489 27.50 27.79 6.47
N ALA A 490 28.46 27.11 7.10
CA ALA A 490 29.46 26.35 6.36
C ALA A 490 28.82 25.19 5.57
N ALA A 491 27.79 24.53 6.11
CA ALA A 491 27.04 23.52 5.36
C ALA A 491 26.25 24.16 4.20
N ALA A 492 25.56 25.28 4.44
CA ALA A 492 24.74 25.98 3.45
C ALA A 492 25.54 26.60 2.31
N ALA A 493 26.76 27.06 2.56
CA ALA A 493 27.66 27.54 1.51
C ALA A 493 27.87 26.50 0.38
N ARG A 494 27.79 25.21 0.71
CA ARG A 494 27.97 24.10 -0.25
C ARG A 494 26.72 23.83 -1.11
N LEU A 495 25.58 24.45 -0.82
CA LEU A 495 24.43 24.48 -1.72
C LEU A 495 24.73 25.28 -3.00
N GLY A 496 25.76 26.13 -3.01
CA GLY A 496 26.22 26.85 -4.21
C GLY A 496 27.29 26.11 -5.02
N HIS A 497 27.60 24.85 -4.71
CA HIS A 497 28.69 24.12 -5.36
C HIS A 497 28.29 23.61 -6.77
N ASP A 498 29.25 23.63 -7.71
CA ASP A 498 29.01 23.22 -9.10
C ASP A 498 28.53 21.76 -9.23
N SER A 499 29.11 20.85 -8.44
CA SER A 499 28.70 19.45 -8.36
C SER A 499 27.35 19.28 -7.64
N ALA A 500 26.35 18.74 -8.34
CA ALA A 500 25.05 18.37 -7.77
C ALA A 500 25.15 17.39 -6.60
N THR A 501 26.11 16.45 -6.62
CA THR A 501 26.36 15.52 -5.51
C THR A 501 26.75 16.25 -4.23
N VAL A 502 27.53 17.34 -4.32
CA VAL A 502 27.92 18.15 -3.16
C VAL A 502 26.73 18.95 -2.65
N ARG A 503 25.93 19.54 -3.56
CA ARG A 503 24.69 20.24 -3.19
C ARG A 503 23.69 19.31 -2.50
N LEU A 504 23.52 18.08 -3.01
CA LEU A 504 22.67 17.07 -2.40
C LEU A 504 23.16 16.66 -1.00
N ALA A 505 24.48 16.46 -0.84
CA ALA A 505 25.06 16.17 0.47
C ALA A 505 24.87 17.32 1.47
N ALA A 506 25.00 18.57 1.01
CA ALA A 506 24.73 19.75 1.81
C ALA A 506 23.26 19.87 2.20
N ALA A 507 22.34 19.65 1.26
CA ALA A 507 20.90 19.63 1.53
C ALA A 507 20.53 18.54 2.55
N ALA A 508 21.03 17.32 2.37
CA ALA A 508 20.83 16.23 3.34
C ALA A 508 21.40 16.59 4.72
N ALA A 509 22.63 17.11 4.78
CA ALA A 509 23.26 17.52 6.03
C ALA A 509 22.46 18.61 6.79
N LEU A 510 21.96 19.62 6.06
CA LEU A 510 21.13 20.67 6.64
C LEU A 510 19.79 20.14 7.19
N ALA A 511 19.14 19.25 6.43
CA ALA A 511 17.87 18.65 6.83
C ALA A 511 18.03 17.73 8.07
N ASP A 512 19.03 16.85 8.05
CA ASP A 512 19.19 15.77 9.01
C ASP A 512 19.94 16.22 10.28
N HIS A 513 20.82 17.23 10.18
CA HIS A 513 21.74 17.61 11.26
C HIS A 513 21.76 19.11 11.58
N GLY A 514 21.25 19.97 10.70
CA GLY A 514 21.29 21.43 10.90
C GLY A 514 20.21 21.99 11.85
N GLY A 515 19.34 21.14 12.41
CA GLY A 515 18.23 21.57 13.27
C GLY A 515 17.23 22.48 12.53
N ASP A 516 16.50 23.32 13.26
CA ASP A 516 15.52 24.23 12.67
C ASP A 516 16.17 25.28 11.76
N ALA A 517 17.34 25.79 12.15
CA ALA A 517 18.10 26.75 11.36
C ALA A 517 18.53 26.16 10.01
N GLY A 518 19.07 24.93 10.01
CA GLY A 518 19.44 24.24 8.77
C GLY A 518 18.24 23.94 7.87
N ARG A 519 17.13 23.48 8.44
CA ARG A 519 15.88 23.27 7.70
C ARG A 519 15.34 24.56 7.09
N ALA A 520 15.32 25.65 7.84
CA ALA A 520 14.89 26.96 7.33
C ALA A 520 15.80 27.44 6.19
N ARG A 521 17.12 27.26 6.33
CA ARG A 521 18.09 27.64 5.30
C ARG A 521 17.94 26.84 4.01
N LEU A 522 17.62 25.55 4.13
CA LEU A 522 17.34 24.67 3.00
C LEU A 522 15.97 24.93 2.37
N ALA A 523 14.94 25.23 3.15
CA ALA A 523 13.59 25.53 2.64
C ALA A 523 13.56 26.75 1.71
N GLY A 524 14.47 27.71 1.90
CA GLY A 524 14.66 28.86 1.01
C GLY A 524 15.59 28.62 -0.18
N HIS A 525 16.13 27.42 -0.37
CA HIS A 525 17.04 27.09 -1.47
C HIS A 525 16.28 26.69 -2.73
N VAL A 526 16.74 27.18 -3.88
CA VAL A 526 16.23 26.81 -5.21
C VAL A 526 17.35 26.11 -5.97
N ASP A 527 17.05 24.93 -6.50
CA ASP A 527 18.00 24.13 -7.29
C ASP A 527 17.33 23.61 -8.56
N THR A 528 18.14 23.33 -9.57
CA THR A 528 17.68 22.71 -10.81
C THR A 528 17.75 21.18 -10.74
N ASP A 529 18.60 20.64 -9.87
CA ASP A 529 18.74 19.19 -9.69
C ASP A 529 17.56 18.60 -8.94
N LEU A 530 16.92 17.58 -9.53
CA LEU A 530 15.74 16.93 -8.98
C LEU A 530 15.98 16.38 -7.57
N ALA A 531 17.14 15.77 -7.30
CA ALA A 531 17.41 15.19 -5.99
C ALA A 531 17.54 16.26 -4.91
N VAL A 532 18.13 17.41 -5.24
CA VAL A 532 18.19 18.56 -4.32
C VAL A 532 16.80 19.15 -4.10
N ARG A 533 16.00 19.32 -5.16
CA ARG A 533 14.60 19.80 -5.05
C ARG A 533 13.76 18.91 -4.13
N LEU A 534 13.88 17.59 -4.25
CA LEU A 534 13.20 16.64 -3.36
C LEU A 534 13.64 16.81 -1.89
N ARG A 535 14.92 17.09 -1.63
CA ARG A 535 15.39 17.40 -0.27
C ARG A 535 14.85 18.72 0.28
N VAL A 536 14.72 19.75 -0.57
CA VAL A 536 14.09 21.02 -0.19
C VAL A 536 12.64 20.80 0.22
N ILE A 537 11.86 20.04 -0.57
CA ILE A 537 10.46 19.75 -0.27
C ILE A 537 10.30 19.07 1.08
N GLY A 538 11.17 18.09 1.40
CA GLY A 538 11.14 17.38 2.67
C GLY A 538 11.25 18.27 3.93
N VAL A 539 11.68 19.52 3.79
CA VAL A 539 11.80 20.48 4.91
C VAL A 539 10.84 21.66 4.82
N LEU A 540 10.02 21.76 3.77
CA LEU A 540 9.09 22.87 3.61
C LEU A 540 8.10 22.94 4.78
N PRO A 541 7.84 24.14 5.34
CA PRO A 541 6.75 24.36 6.28
C PRO A 541 5.40 24.41 5.56
N ALA A 542 4.30 24.42 6.33
CA ALA A 542 2.98 24.75 5.78
C ALA A 542 3.00 26.17 5.19
N GLY A 543 2.48 26.33 3.98
CA GLY A 543 2.40 27.62 3.28
C GLY A 543 2.45 27.47 1.77
N ASP A 544 2.54 28.60 1.07
CA ASP A 544 2.40 28.68 -0.39
C ASP A 544 3.43 27.84 -1.15
N ALA A 545 4.67 27.75 -0.65
CA ALA A 545 5.71 26.93 -1.28
C ALA A 545 5.36 25.43 -1.27
N LEU A 546 4.79 24.94 -0.16
CA LEU A 546 4.34 23.55 -0.07
C LEU A 546 3.09 23.31 -0.92
N ILE A 547 2.14 24.25 -0.91
CA ILE A 547 0.95 24.19 -1.76
C ILE A 547 1.34 24.12 -3.24
N ALA A 548 2.25 25.00 -3.69
CA ALA A 548 2.77 24.97 -5.04
C ALA A 548 3.43 23.63 -5.39
N ALA A 549 4.21 23.07 -4.45
CA ALA A 549 4.86 21.77 -4.64
C ALA A 549 3.85 20.62 -4.83
N THR A 550 2.63 20.68 -4.25
CA THR A 550 1.62 19.60 -4.42
C THR A 550 1.06 19.48 -5.85
N SER A 551 1.22 20.53 -6.65
CA SER A 551 0.67 20.69 -8.00
C SER A 551 1.77 21.05 -9.03
N ASP A 552 3.03 20.73 -8.72
CA ASP A 552 4.16 20.99 -9.62
C ASP A 552 4.01 20.18 -10.92
N PRO A 553 4.43 20.73 -12.08
CA PRO A 553 4.39 20.01 -13.35
C PRO A 553 5.22 18.72 -13.36
N ASP A 554 6.29 18.64 -12.55
CA ASP A 554 7.06 17.42 -12.37
C ASP A 554 6.31 16.47 -11.41
N PRO A 555 5.87 15.28 -11.86
CA PRO A 555 5.13 14.35 -11.01
C PRO A 555 5.88 13.95 -9.74
N ALA A 556 7.21 13.83 -9.78
CA ALA A 556 7.99 13.46 -8.60
C ALA A 556 7.94 14.55 -7.53
N ILE A 557 7.96 15.81 -7.94
CA ILE A 557 7.82 16.97 -7.06
C ILE A 557 6.39 17.06 -6.53
N ALA A 558 5.38 16.88 -7.39
CA ALA A 558 3.97 16.85 -7.01
C ALA A 558 3.68 15.80 -5.92
N ILE A 559 4.20 14.58 -6.08
CA ILE A 559 4.06 13.52 -5.09
C ILE A 559 4.79 13.89 -3.80
N ALA A 560 6.05 14.34 -3.88
CA ALA A 560 6.82 14.71 -2.69
C ALA A 560 6.15 15.86 -1.90
N GLY A 561 5.56 16.84 -2.61
CA GLY A 561 4.78 17.91 -2.01
C GLY A 561 3.56 17.39 -1.26
N ARG A 562 2.82 16.43 -1.85
CA ARG A 562 1.68 15.78 -1.17
C ARG A 562 2.11 14.98 0.05
N GLN A 563 3.19 14.22 -0.05
CA GLN A 563 3.74 13.47 1.10
C GLN A 563 4.14 14.42 2.23
N ARG A 564 4.81 15.52 1.90
CA ARG A 564 5.17 16.54 2.88
C ARG A 564 3.95 17.24 3.49
N ALA A 565 2.92 17.53 2.69
CA ALA A 565 1.67 18.11 3.19
C ALA A 565 0.99 17.18 4.21
N ILE A 566 1.01 15.87 3.97
CA ILE A 566 0.52 14.86 4.90
C ILE A 566 1.33 14.87 6.21
N GLU A 567 2.66 14.88 6.11
CA GLU A 567 3.55 14.93 7.29
C GLU A 567 3.33 16.19 8.14
N VAL A 568 3.18 17.35 7.51
CA VAL A 568 3.00 18.63 8.21
C VAL A 568 1.60 18.75 8.82
N ALA A 569 0.57 18.22 8.15
CA ALA A 569 -0.80 18.24 8.65
C ALA A 569 -1.08 17.19 9.74
N GLY A 570 -0.35 16.06 9.73
CA GLY A 570 -0.60 14.91 10.59
C GLY A 570 -1.75 14.03 10.08
N ARG A 571 -1.91 12.84 10.68
CA ARG A 571 -2.82 11.79 10.17
C ARG A 571 -4.29 12.19 10.12
N GLY A 572 -4.82 12.75 11.22
CA GLY A 572 -6.23 13.10 11.32
C GLY A 572 -6.63 14.13 10.25
N PRO A 573 -6.05 15.34 10.27
CA PRO A 573 -6.41 16.40 9.33
C PRO A 573 -6.19 16.04 7.85
N SER A 574 -5.17 15.21 7.55
CA SER A 574 -4.89 14.80 6.17
C SER A 574 -5.70 13.58 5.70
N LEU A 575 -6.47 12.90 6.57
CA LEU A 575 -7.13 11.64 6.24
C LEU A 575 -8.08 11.78 5.04
N SER A 576 -8.97 12.76 5.05
CA SER A 576 -9.98 12.94 3.99
C SER A 576 -9.32 13.10 2.62
N VAL A 577 -8.37 14.04 2.53
CA VAL A 577 -7.65 14.37 1.30
C VAL A 577 -6.80 13.20 0.82
N THR A 578 -6.11 12.51 1.75
CA THR A 578 -5.28 11.35 1.41
C THR A 578 -6.14 10.18 0.90
N ALA A 579 -7.26 9.89 1.57
CA ALA A 579 -8.16 8.82 1.18
C ALA A 579 -8.82 9.11 -0.17
N ALA A 580 -9.20 10.36 -0.44
CA ALA A 580 -9.70 10.78 -1.76
C ALA A 580 -8.62 10.57 -2.85
N ALA A 581 -7.39 11.02 -2.62
CA ALA A 581 -6.29 10.85 -3.57
C ALA A 581 -5.96 9.37 -3.83
N ILE A 582 -6.07 8.50 -2.82
CA ILE A 582 -5.90 7.04 -2.98
C ILE A 582 -7.01 6.44 -3.83
N ALA A 583 -8.25 6.89 -3.65
CA ALA A 583 -9.39 6.45 -4.43
C ALA A 583 -9.35 6.89 -5.90
N GLU A 584 -8.71 8.03 -6.18
CA GLU A 584 -8.50 8.54 -7.54
C GLU A 584 -7.30 7.88 -8.23
N ALA A 585 -6.25 7.54 -7.47
CA ALA A 585 -5.08 6.85 -8.01
C ALA A 585 -5.42 5.44 -8.51
N ALA A 586 -4.74 5.01 -9.58
CA ALA A 586 -4.90 3.66 -10.12
C ALA A 586 -4.54 2.58 -9.07
N PRO A 587 -5.26 1.45 -9.04
CA PRO A 587 -4.90 0.30 -8.20
C PRO A 587 -3.47 -0.18 -8.40
N ALA A 588 -2.82 -0.61 -7.32
CA ALA A 588 -1.44 -1.08 -7.31
C ALA A 588 -0.43 -0.09 -7.96
N SER A 589 -0.68 1.22 -7.88
CA SER A 589 0.21 2.25 -8.42
C SER A 589 1.22 2.78 -7.40
N ALA A 590 2.36 3.28 -7.89
CA ALA A 590 3.38 3.93 -7.09
C ALA A 590 2.81 5.08 -6.27
N THR A 591 1.98 5.93 -6.88
CA THR A 591 1.31 7.06 -6.22
C THR A 591 0.51 6.59 -5.00
N ARG A 592 -0.27 5.52 -5.15
CA ARG A 592 -1.12 5.00 -4.08
C ARG A 592 -0.28 4.52 -2.89
N VAL A 593 0.78 3.76 -3.16
CA VAL A 593 1.73 3.28 -2.14
C VAL A 593 2.45 4.43 -1.45
N GLN A 594 2.92 5.44 -2.20
CA GLN A 594 3.66 6.58 -1.67
C GLN A 594 2.80 7.46 -0.74
N LEU A 595 1.53 7.68 -1.09
CA LEU A 595 0.59 8.44 -0.25
C LEU A 595 0.22 7.66 1.03
N ALA A 596 -0.09 6.36 0.90
CA ALA A 596 -0.36 5.51 2.06
C ALA A 596 0.84 5.42 3.01
N ALA A 597 2.06 5.31 2.47
CA ALA A 597 3.30 5.29 3.24
C ALA A 597 3.52 6.61 4.01
N ALA A 598 3.35 7.75 3.34
CA ALA A 598 3.51 9.06 3.98
C ALA A 598 2.49 9.26 5.11
N TRP A 599 1.24 8.86 4.89
CA TRP A 599 0.20 8.96 5.91
C TRP A 599 0.46 8.05 7.12
N LEU A 600 0.91 6.82 6.90
CA LEU A 600 1.32 5.93 7.99
C LEU A 600 2.62 6.37 8.68
N ALA A 601 3.48 7.16 8.03
CA ALA A 601 4.67 7.72 8.67
C ALA A 601 4.38 8.99 9.49
N ALA A 602 3.33 9.73 9.12
CA ALA A 602 2.90 10.93 9.85
C ALA A 602 2.52 10.57 11.29
N ARG A 603 2.87 11.45 12.23
CA ARG A 603 2.64 11.30 13.68
C ARG A 603 1.55 12.23 14.16
#